data_AF-A0A2S4HKU1-F1
#
_entry.id   AF-A0A2S4HKU1-F1
#
_cell.length_a   1.000
_cell.length_b   1.000
_cell.length_c   1.000
_cell.angle_alpha   90.00
_cell.angle_beta   90.00
_cell.angle_gamma   90.00
#
_symmetry.space_group_name_H-M   'P 1'
#
loop_
_entity.id
_entity.type
_entity.pdbx_description
1 polymer ?
#
loop_
_entity_poly.entity_id
_entity_poly.type
_entity_poly.pdbx_seq_one_letter_code
_entity_poly.pdbx_strand_id
1 'polypeptide(L)'
;MTKLLNALLWVLGLLFVILGLRWLIDPQAAAATLGMALSDGVGRSSQIGDFGAFFFTGGLWVLLGAWRKAPIFLYVSATTLGVAALFRLLAWAVQDAALTVDMIAVEVVIAVILLVAAKQFERSA
;
A
#
# COMPACT_ATOMS: atom_id res chain seq x y z
N MET A 1 -6.46 -6.25 -21.33
CA MET A 1 -5.87 -5.20 -20.49
C MET A 1 -5.14 -4.17 -21.36
N THR A 2 -5.36 -2.87 -21.14
CA THR A 2 -4.62 -1.79 -21.81
C THR A 2 -3.15 -1.78 -21.37
N LYS A 3 -2.22 -1.58 -22.31
CA LYS A 3 -0.76 -1.46 -22.02
C LYS A 3 -0.48 -0.44 -20.91
N LEU A 4 -1.27 0.64 -20.88
CA LEU A 4 -1.22 1.68 -19.86
C LEU A 4 -1.48 1.15 -18.44
N LEU A 5 -2.54 0.36 -18.24
CA LEU A 5 -2.88 -0.17 -16.92
C LEU A 5 -1.79 -1.12 -16.41
N ASN A 6 -1.24 -1.95 -17.30
CA ASN A 6 -0.11 -2.81 -16.93
C ASN A 6 1.11 -2.01 -16.49
N ALA A 7 1.49 -0.99 -17.25
CA ALA A 7 2.62 -0.12 -16.91
C ALA A 7 2.40 0.56 -15.56
N LEU A 8 1.17 1.00 -15.30
CA LEU A 8 0.79 1.58 -14.01
C LEU A 8 0.98 0.61 -12.85
N LEU A 9 0.58 -0.67 -12.99
CA LEU A 9 0.82 -1.68 -11.95
C LEU A 9 2.31 -1.86 -11.64
N TRP A 10 3.16 -1.91 -12.67
CA TRP A 10 4.61 -2.01 -12.48
C TRP A 10 5.17 -0.80 -11.73
N VAL A 11 4.75 0.41 -12.11
CA VAL A 11 5.18 1.64 -11.44
C VAL A 11 4.72 1.67 -9.97
N LEU A 12 3.45 1.35 -9.71
CA LEU A 12 2.89 1.32 -8.35
C LEU A 12 3.58 0.27 -7.47
N GLY A 13 3.77 -0.94 -8.00
CA GLY A 13 4.45 -2.02 -7.30
C GLY A 13 5.90 -1.67 -6.95
N LEU A 14 6.65 -1.10 -7.90
CA LEU A 14 8.03 -0.65 -7.65
C LEU A 14 8.09 0.48 -6.63
N LEU A 15 7.22 1.48 -6.75
CA LEU A 15 7.12 2.59 -5.78
C LEU A 15 6.91 2.04 -4.36
N PHE A 16 5.97 1.11 -4.19
CA PHE A 16 5.67 0.52 -2.88
C PHE A 16 6.85 -0.28 -2.32
N VAL A 17 7.54 -1.07 -3.15
CA VAL A 17 8.76 -1.77 -2.72
C VAL A 17 9.83 -0.78 -2.26
N ILE A 18 10.05 0.32 -3.00
CA ILE A 18 11.00 1.36 -2.63
C ILE A 18 10.61 2.03 -1.31
N LEU A 19 9.32 2.34 -1.11
CA LEU A 19 8.82 2.91 0.14
C LEU A 19 9.01 1.94 1.32
N GLY A 20 8.79 0.64 1.11
CA GLY A 20 9.05 -0.39 2.12
C GLY A 20 10.53 -0.50 2.48
N LEU A 21 11.43 -0.51 1.49
CA LEU A 21 12.87 -0.53 1.72
C LEU A 21 13.37 0.75 2.40
N ARG A 22 12.74 1.90 2.15
CA ARG A 22 13.10 3.16 2.79
C ARG A 22 12.96 3.10 4.31
N TRP A 23 12.00 2.35 4.85
CA TRP A 23 11.90 2.13 6.29
C TRP A 23 13.14 1.46 6.90
N LEU A 24 13.88 0.66 6.13
CA LEU A 24 15.12 0.03 6.60
C LEU A 24 16.35 0.94 6.46
N ILE A 25 16.35 1.83 5.46
CA ILE A 25 17.51 2.66 5.09
C ILE A 25 17.47 4.01 5.80
N ASP A 26 16.31 4.67 5.80
CA ASP A 26 16.07 6.00 6.38
C ASP A 26 14.66 6.05 7.01
N PRO A 27 14.49 5.43 8.20
CA PRO A 27 13.20 5.38 8.88
C PRO A 27 12.70 6.75 9.31
N GLN A 28 13.60 7.70 9.56
CA GLN A 28 13.27 9.07 9.94
C GLN A 28 12.48 9.73 8.81
N ALA A 29 13.03 9.69 7.59
CA ALA A 29 12.36 10.28 6.44
C ALA A 29 11.14 9.46 5.99
N ALA A 30 11.13 8.13 6.18
CA ALA A 30 9.97 7.30 5.92
C ALA A 30 8.77 7.68 6.81
N ALA A 31 8.98 7.81 8.12
CA ALA A 31 7.95 8.24 9.06
C ALA A 31 7.42 9.64 8.69
N ALA A 32 8.31 10.58 8.36
CA ALA A 32 7.94 11.94 7.98
C ALA A 32 7.04 12.00 6.73
N THR A 33 7.23 11.11 5.74
CA THR A 33 6.34 11.05 4.56
C THR A 33 4.90 10.65 4.89
N LEU A 34 4.67 10.05 6.05
CA LEU A 34 3.35 9.67 6.54
C LEU A 34 2.87 10.62 7.64
N GLY A 35 3.52 11.77 7.83
CA GLY A 35 3.18 12.74 8.88
C GLY A 35 3.50 12.26 10.30
N MET A 36 4.29 11.19 10.45
CA MET A 36 4.66 10.65 11.75
C MET A 36 6.05 11.14 12.18
N ALA A 37 6.21 11.37 13.48
CA ALA A 37 7.54 11.36 14.08
C ALA A 37 8.04 9.90 14.19
N LEU A 38 9.33 9.70 13.97
CA LEU A 38 9.95 8.41 14.26
C LEU A 38 9.97 8.22 15.78
N SER A 39 9.36 7.13 16.23
CA SER A 39 9.31 6.76 17.65
C SER A 39 10.67 6.24 18.13
N ASP A 40 10.80 6.06 19.45
CA ASP A 40 11.95 5.43 20.10
C ASP A 40 11.61 4.03 20.63
N GLY A 41 12.65 3.25 20.93
CA GLY A 41 12.54 1.92 21.52
C GLY A 41 11.63 0.97 20.71
N VAL A 42 10.65 0.38 21.39
CA VAL A 42 9.69 -0.57 20.78
C VAL A 42 8.87 0.10 19.68
N GLY A 43 8.45 1.36 19.86
CA GLY A 43 7.68 2.09 18.85
C GLY A 43 8.45 2.24 17.53
N ARG A 44 9.77 2.46 17.61
CA ARG A 44 10.65 2.49 16.43
C ARG A 44 10.67 1.15 15.71
N SER A 45 10.83 0.07 16.49
CA SER A 45 10.84 -1.30 15.96
C SER A 45 9.54 -1.63 15.24
N SER A 46 8.39 -1.31 15.86
CA SER A 46 7.07 -1.52 15.26
C SER A 46 6.88 -0.68 14.00
N GLN A 47 7.22 0.60 14.01
CA GLN A 47 7.08 1.45 12.82
C GLN A 47 7.90 0.91 11.64
N ILE A 48 9.17 0.54 11.86
CA ILE A 48 10.04 0.01 10.81
C ILE A 48 9.53 -1.33 10.29
N GLY A 49 9.21 -2.26 11.20
CA GLY A 49 8.76 -3.60 10.85
C GLY A 49 7.40 -3.58 10.14
N ASP A 50 6.41 -2.93 10.74
CA ASP A 50 5.03 -3.01 10.31
C ASP A 50 4.79 -2.20 9.03
N PHE A 51 5.22 -0.94 8.96
CA PHE A 51 5.05 -0.13 7.76
C PHE A 51 6.02 -0.54 6.64
N GLY A 52 7.25 -0.94 6.99
CA GLY A 52 8.19 -1.52 6.03
C GLY A 52 7.59 -2.76 5.36
N ALA A 53 7.06 -3.70 6.14
CA ALA A 53 6.40 -4.89 5.62
C ALA A 53 5.13 -4.54 4.83
N PHE A 54 4.30 -3.62 5.30
CA PHE A 54 3.08 -3.19 4.62
C PHE A 54 3.36 -2.72 3.18
N PHE A 55 4.30 -1.78 3.01
CA PHE A 55 4.64 -1.26 1.69
C PHE A 55 5.42 -2.28 0.85
N PHE A 56 6.42 -2.95 1.43
CA PHE A 56 7.24 -3.90 0.69
C PHE A 56 6.42 -5.08 0.15
N THR A 57 5.64 -5.72 1.01
CA THR A 57 4.81 -6.87 0.61
C THR A 57 3.65 -6.43 -0.28
N GLY A 58 3.02 -5.30 0.01
CA GLY A 58 1.99 -4.71 -0.85
C GLY A 58 2.50 -4.48 -2.27
N GLY A 59 3.71 -3.92 -2.41
CA GLY A 59 4.36 -3.72 -3.71
C GLY A 59 4.73 -5.04 -4.39
N LEU A 60 5.31 -5.99 -3.65
CA LEU A 60 5.69 -7.30 -4.17
C LEU A 60 4.50 -8.05 -4.78
N TRP A 61 3.35 -8.05 -4.10
CA TRP A 61 2.13 -8.69 -4.61
C TRP A 61 1.58 -8.00 -5.86
N VAL A 62 1.65 -6.67 -5.94
CA VAL A 62 1.29 -5.95 -7.18
C VAL A 62 2.19 -6.37 -8.34
N LEU A 63 3.51 -6.44 -8.12
CA LEU A 63 4.48 -6.86 -9.15
C LEU A 63 4.25 -8.30 -9.60
N LEU A 64 4.01 -9.23 -8.66
CA LEU A 64 3.68 -10.62 -8.97
C LEU A 64 2.37 -10.74 -9.75
N GLY A 65 1.33 -9.99 -9.37
CA GLY A 65 0.07 -9.92 -10.08
C GLY A 65 0.26 -9.40 -11.52
N ALA A 66 1.04 -8.34 -11.70
CA ALA A 66 1.35 -7.79 -13.01
C ALA A 66 2.18 -8.75 -13.89
N TRP A 67 3.16 -9.44 -13.32
CA TRP A 67 4.01 -10.39 -14.03
C TRP A 67 3.26 -11.65 -14.44
N ARG A 68 2.55 -12.28 -13.50
CA ARG A 68 1.84 -13.55 -13.70
C ARG A 68 0.45 -13.39 -14.30
N LYS A 69 -0.04 -12.15 -14.44
CA LYS A 69 -1.44 -11.86 -14.83
C LYS A 69 -2.45 -12.56 -13.91
N ALA A 70 -2.12 -12.68 -12.62
CA ALA A 70 -2.91 -13.41 -11.64
C ALA A 70 -3.71 -12.44 -10.76
N PRO A 71 -5.05 -12.40 -10.86
CA PRO A 71 -5.91 -11.48 -10.12
C PRO A 71 -5.73 -11.57 -8.60
N ILE A 72 -5.53 -12.78 -8.09
CA ILE A 72 -5.44 -13.06 -6.65
C ILE A 72 -4.36 -12.22 -5.95
N PHE A 73 -3.21 -12.00 -6.58
CA PHE A 73 -2.15 -11.18 -5.99
C PHE A 73 -2.52 -9.70 -5.94
N LEU A 74 -3.30 -9.20 -6.91
CA LEU A 74 -3.78 -7.82 -6.89
C LEU A 74 -4.87 -7.62 -5.82
N TYR A 75 -5.72 -8.64 -5.58
CA TYR A 75 -6.69 -8.61 -4.50
C TYR A 75 -6.04 -8.49 -3.12
N VAL A 76 -4.93 -9.21 -2.88
CA VAL A 76 -4.18 -9.09 -1.63
C VAL A 76 -3.79 -7.62 -1.37
N SER A 77 -3.08 -6.98 -2.29
CA SER A 77 -2.67 -5.57 -2.10
C SER A 77 -3.86 -4.60 -2.06
N ALA A 78 -4.89 -4.83 -2.85
CA ALA A 78 -6.10 -3.99 -2.86
C ALA A 78 -6.82 -4.04 -1.51
N THR A 79 -6.99 -5.24 -0.94
CA THR A 79 -7.63 -5.42 0.37
C THR A 79 -6.78 -4.85 1.49
N THR A 80 -5.46 -5.01 1.46
CA THR A 80 -4.55 -4.39 2.43
C THR A 80 -4.71 -2.86 2.47
N LEU A 81 -4.73 -2.20 1.32
CA LEU A 81 -4.94 -0.74 1.25
C LEU A 81 -6.36 -0.32 1.64
N GLY A 82 -7.38 -1.03 1.13
CA GLY A 82 -8.77 -0.72 1.45
C GLY A 82 -9.09 -0.87 2.93
N VAL A 83 -8.54 -1.91 3.58
CA VAL A 83 -8.68 -2.12 5.02
C VAL A 83 -7.88 -1.08 5.81
N ALA A 84 -6.70 -0.66 5.35
CA ALA A 84 -5.95 0.42 5.99
C ALA A 84 -6.72 1.75 5.96
N ALA A 85 -7.40 2.07 4.85
CA ALA A 85 -8.27 3.24 4.74
C ALA A 85 -9.47 3.14 5.70
N LEU A 86 -10.12 1.97 5.76
CA LEU A 86 -11.21 1.71 6.70
C LEU A 86 -10.74 1.86 8.16
N PHE A 87 -9.59 1.31 8.51
CA PHE A 87 -9.07 1.36 9.88
C PHE A 87 -8.67 2.78 10.28
N ARG A 88 -8.21 3.63 9.36
CA ARG A 88 -8.02 5.07 9.65
C ARG A 88 -9.33 5.78 9.96
N LEU A 89 -10.39 5.50 9.18
CA LEU A 89 -11.72 6.05 9.47
C LEU A 89 -12.21 5.60 10.85
N LEU A 90 -12.01 4.33 11.20
CA LEU A 90 -12.37 3.81 12.53
C LEU A 90 -11.51 4.44 13.63
N ALA A 91 -10.20 4.57 13.45
CA ALA A 91 -9.31 5.20 14.44
C ALA A 91 -9.70 6.66 14.69
N TRP A 92 -10.03 7.41 13.65
CA TRP A 92 -10.59 8.76 13.80
C TRP A 92 -11.93 8.75 14.54
N ALA A 93 -12.83 7.82 14.20
CA ALA A 93 -14.18 7.79 14.77
C ALA A 93 -14.24 7.30 16.23
N VAL A 94 -13.34 6.41 16.65
CA VAL A 94 -13.43 5.71 17.95
C VAL A 94 -12.20 5.81 18.84
N GLN A 95 -11.06 6.31 18.35
CA GLN A 95 -9.78 6.40 19.09
C GLN A 95 -9.20 7.82 19.15
N ASP A 96 -9.99 8.85 18.79
CA ASP A 96 -9.56 10.27 18.78
C ASP A 96 -8.31 10.54 17.92
N ALA A 97 -8.10 9.74 16.87
CA ALA A 97 -6.99 9.93 15.94
C ALA A 97 -7.29 11.07 14.94
N ALA A 98 -6.25 11.69 14.38
CA ALA A 98 -6.42 12.68 13.32
C ALA A 98 -7.00 12.07 12.03
N LEU A 99 -7.93 12.78 11.39
CA LEU A 99 -8.45 12.38 10.08
C LEU A 99 -7.42 12.64 8.98
N THR A 100 -6.92 11.58 8.36
CA THR A 100 -5.87 11.61 7.33
C THR A 100 -6.46 11.43 5.93
N VAL A 101 -7.25 12.41 5.48
CA VAL A 101 -8.01 12.37 4.22
C VAL A 101 -7.11 12.13 3.00
N ASP A 102 -5.93 12.75 3.01
CA ASP A 102 -4.89 12.59 1.98
C ASP A 102 -4.42 11.15 1.86
N MET A 103 -4.11 10.48 2.98
CA MET A 103 -3.70 9.08 2.99
C MET A 103 -4.85 8.16 2.54
N ILE A 104 -6.04 8.37 3.09
CA ILE A 104 -7.25 7.59 2.77
C ILE A 104 -7.56 7.69 1.27
N ALA A 105 -7.46 8.88 0.68
CA ALA A 105 -7.70 9.08 -0.75
C ALA A 105 -6.71 8.28 -1.60
N VAL A 106 -5.41 8.31 -1.28
CA VAL A 106 -4.39 7.54 -2.01
C VAL A 106 -4.66 6.03 -1.91
N GLU A 107 -4.98 5.53 -0.72
CA GLU A 107 -5.26 4.11 -0.50
C GLU A 107 -6.48 3.62 -1.26
N VAL A 108 -7.59 4.38 -1.21
CA VAL A 108 -8.81 4.04 -1.94
C VAL A 108 -8.58 4.08 -3.44
N VAL A 109 -7.90 5.11 -3.96
CA VAL A 109 -7.61 5.23 -5.39
C VAL A 109 -6.76 4.06 -5.88
N ILE A 110 -5.68 3.73 -5.17
CA ILE A 110 -4.81 2.61 -5.56
C ILE A 110 -5.56 1.29 -5.42
N ALA A 111 -6.31 1.07 -4.33
CA ALA A 111 -7.11 -0.14 -4.15
C ALA A 111 -8.11 -0.33 -5.31
N VAL A 112 -8.83 0.72 -5.72
CA VAL A 112 -9.75 0.66 -6.87
C VAL A 112 -9.01 0.34 -8.16
N ILE A 113 -7.85 0.95 -8.43
CA ILE A 113 -7.02 0.63 -9.61
C ILE A 113 -6.66 -0.86 -9.63
N LEU A 114 -6.22 -1.40 -8.49
CA LEU A 114 -5.85 -2.81 -8.36
C LEU A 114 -7.05 -3.75 -8.55
N LEU A 115 -8.22 -3.41 -8.00
CA LEU A 115 -9.47 -4.18 -8.20
C LEU A 115 -9.92 -4.16 -9.66
N VAL A 116 -9.84 -3.01 -10.33
CA VAL A 116 -10.17 -2.90 -11.76
C VAL A 116 -9.22 -3.75 -12.60
N ALA A 117 -7.91 -3.72 -12.29
CA ALA A 117 -6.93 -4.55 -12.97
C ALA A 117 -7.16 -6.05 -12.73
N ALA A 118 -7.46 -6.46 -11.50
CA ALA A 118 -7.77 -7.85 -11.15
C ALA A 118 -8.97 -8.37 -11.95
N LYS A 119 -10.08 -7.61 -11.99
CA LYS A 119 -11.27 -7.97 -12.79
C LYS A 119 -10.99 -8.05 -14.29
N GLN A 120 -10.06 -7.24 -14.81
CA GLN A 120 -9.66 -7.34 -16.22
C GLN A 120 -8.85 -8.61 -16.51
N PHE A 121 -8.01 -9.05 -15.57
CA PHE A 121 -7.28 -10.32 -15.70
C PHE A 121 -8.22 -11.51 -15.71
N GLU A 122 -9.23 -11.54 -14.83
CA GLU A 122 -10.25 -12.61 -14.84
C GLU A 122 -11.00 -12.71 -16.16
N ARG A 123 -11.36 -11.57 -16.76
CA ARG A 123 -12.08 -11.55 -18.06
C ARG A 123 -11.22 -11.95 -19.26
N SER A 124 -9.91 -11.98 -19.10
CA SER A 124 -8.96 -12.30 -20.18
C SER A 124 -8.43 -13.73 -20.11
N ALA A 125 -8.85 -14.49 -19.11
CA ALA A 125 -8.54 -15.91 -18.91
C ALA A 125 -9.65 -16.79 -19.51
#